data_AF-A0A3D3H1I3-F1
#
_entry.id   AF-A0A3D3H1I3-F1
#
_cell.length_a   1.000
_cell.length_b   1.000
_cell.length_c   1.000
_cell.angle_alpha   90.00
_cell.angle_beta   90.00
_cell.angle_gamma   90.00
#
_symmetry.space_group_name_H-M   'P 1'
#
loop_
_entity.id
_entity.type
_entity.pdbx_description
1 polymer ?
#
loop_
_entity_poly.entity_id
_entity_poly.type
_entity_poly.pdbx_seq_one_letter_code
_entity_poly.pdbx_strand_id
1 'polypeptide(L)'
;ACIALEFGASLKDIQLGLAQMQPVKGRLNLHQLKDTKTGCNIKLIDDSYNANLESAKAAAQLLSNYPGKQILILGDMGELGSEARSYHQEVGEFAKHLQLHTLLSLGVLSQSASDIFAQDNDKNEQSQHFNQRSDLMAHLLNMLSRQLSAGQQDIAILVKGSRSAHMEHVVAEIIKWFEKMNAVQGINQVNEHLSKEGTA
;
A
#
# COMPACT_ATOMS: atom_id res chain seq x y z
N ALA A 1 -7.50 17.92 21.44
CA ALA A 1 -8.57 18.76 22.02
C ALA A 1 -8.34 19.03 23.51
N CYS A 2 -8.30 18.01 24.38
CA CYS A 2 -8.12 18.20 25.83
C CYS A 2 -6.90 19.05 26.19
N ILE A 3 -5.70 18.71 25.67
CA ILE A 3 -4.49 19.51 25.93
C ILE A 3 -4.68 20.97 25.50
N ALA A 4 -5.25 21.24 24.33
CA ALA A 4 -5.44 22.60 23.84
C ALA A 4 -6.41 23.41 24.73
N LEU A 5 -7.46 22.78 25.26
CA LEU A 5 -8.38 23.41 26.22
C LEU A 5 -7.67 23.78 27.53
N GLU A 6 -6.83 22.88 28.06
CA GLU A 6 -6.04 23.14 29.28
C GLU A 6 -5.10 24.34 29.13
N PHE A 7 -4.62 24.61 27.92
CA PHE A 7 -3.78 25.77 27.60
C PHE A 7 -4.57 26.99 27.07
N GLY A 8 -5.89 27.01 27.27
CA GLY A 8 -6.73 28.18 27.01
C GLY A 8 -7.17 28.39 25.57
N ALA A 9 -6.96 27.42 24.67
CA ALA A 9 -7.54 27.48 23.32
C ALA A 9 -9.07 27.35 23.40
N SER A 10 -9.79 28.16 22.63
CA SER A 10 -11.24 28.01 22.51
C SER A 10 -11.60 26.77 21.68
N LEU A 11 -12.85 26.30 21.78
CA LEU A 11 -13.36 25.26 20.89
C LEU A 11 -13.27 25.67 19.40
N LYS A 12 -13.38 26.96 19.10
CA LYS A 12 -13.23 27.50 17.75
C LYS A 12 -11.79 27.37 17.25
N ASP A 13 -10.81 27.65 18.11
CA ASP A 13 -9.39 27.48 17.77
C ASP A 13 -9.06 26.00 17.52
N ILE A 14 -9.60 25.10 18.34
CA ILE A 14 -9.42 23.66 18.17
C ILE A 14 -10.06 23.17 16.87
N GLN A 15 -11.28 23.63 16.55
CA GLN A 15 -11.95 23.31 15.31
C GLN A 15 -11.14 23.78 14.10
N LEU A 16 -10.67 25.04 14.12
CA LEU A 16 -9.86 25.61 13.04
C LEU A 16 -8.53 24.86 12.88
N GLY A 17 -7.84 24.59 13.99
CA GLY A 17 -6.56 23.87 13.98
C GLY A 17 -6.69 22.44 13.44
N LEU A 18 -7.74 21.71 13.83
CA LEU A 18 -8.01 20.37 13.29
C LEU A 18 -8.39 20.42 11.81
N ALA A 19 -9.18 21.41 11.38
CA ALA A 19 -9.57 21.56 9.98
C ALA A 19 -8.39 21.94 9.07
N GLN A 20 -7.37 22.62 9.60
CA GLN A 20 -6.20 23.06 8.84
C GLN A 20 -4.99 22.11 8.96
N MET A 21 -5.09 21.08 9.81
CA MET A 21 -4.01 20.15 10.06
C MET A 21 -3.57 19.48 8.76
N GLN A 22 -2.30 19.66 8.42
CA GLN A 22 -1.74 19.04 7.23
C GLN A 22 -1.46 17.56 7.50
N PRO A 23 -1.70 16.67 6.51
CA PRO A 23 -1.34 15.27 6.63
C PRO A 23 0.15 15.11 6.93
N VAL A 24 0.47 14.27 7.90
CA VAL A 24 1.86 13.88 8.15
C VAL A 24 2.24 12.83 7.12
N LYS A 25 3.39 13.00 6.45
CA LYS A 25 3.90 12.03 5.48
C LYS A 25 4.12 10.66 6.13
N GLY A 26 3.73 9.59 5.43
CA GLY A 26 3.78 8.21 5.90
C GLY A 26 2.72 7.85 6.94
N ARG A 27 1.69 8.69 7.15
CA ARG A 27 0.59 8.42 8.10
C ARG A 27 -0.76 8.47 7.40
N LEU A 28 -1.14 7.32 6.85
CA LEU A 28 -2.38 7.12 6.10
C LEU A 28 -2.58 8.14 4.96
N ASN A 29 -1.49 8.53 4.27
CA ASN A 29 -1.64 9.40 3.10
C ASN A 29 -2.22 8.58 1.95
N LEU A 30 -3.34 9.06 1.39
CA LEU A 30 -4.00 8.40 0.27
C LEU A 30 -3.53 9.00 -1.05
N HIS A 31 -2.89 8.17 -1.88
CA HIS A 31 -2.55 8.48 -3.26
C HIS A 31 -3.56 7.81 -4.20
N GLN A 32 -4.30 8.62 -4.95
CA GLN A 32 -5.20 8.12 -5.99
C GLN A 32 -4.43 8.03 -7.31
N LEU A 33 -4.18 6.81 -7.75
CA LEU A 33 -3.52 6.48 -9.00
C LEU A 33 -4.54 5.87 -9.96
N LYS A 34 -4.27 5.96 -11.26
CA LYS A 34 -5.15 5.43 -12.29
C LYS A 34 -4.32 4.92 -13.46
N ASP A 35 -4.69 3.78 -14.02
CA ASP A 35 -4.19 3.36 -15.32
C ASP A 35 -5.02 4.03 -16.42
N THR A 36 -4.41 4.87 -17.25
CA THR A 36 -5.15 5.64 -18.26
C THR A 36 -5.64 4.79 -19.42
N LYS A 37 -4.98 3.64 -19.68
CA LYS A 37 -5.41 2.69 -20.72
C LYS A 37 -6.67 1.92 -20.32
N THR A 38 -6.69 1.33 -19.13
CA THR A 38 -7.82 0.49 -18.70
C THR A 38 -8.87 1.27 -17.92
N GLY A 39 -8.53 2.43 -17.37
CA GLY A 39 -9.39 3.22 -16.49
C GLY A 39 -9.49 2.69 -15.06
N CYS A 40 -8.76 1.62 -14.70
CA CYS A 40 -8.74 1.04 -13.36
C CYS A 40 -8.25 2.05 -12.31
N ASN A 41 -8.92 2.12 -11.16
CA ASN A 41 -8.51 2.97 -10.04
C ASN A 41 -7.62 2.20 -9.08
N ILE A 42 -6.56 2.85 -8.62
CA ILE A 42 -5.60 2.30 -7.68
C ILE A 42 -5.51 3.25 -6.49
N LYS A 43 -5.82 2.74 -5.31
CA LYS A 43 -5.66 3.46 -4.05
C LYS A 43 -4.40 2.97 -3.38
N LEU A 44 -3.39 3.82 -3.31
CA LEU A 44 -2.16 3.56 -2.58
C LEU A 44 -2.20 4.30 -1.24
N ILE A 45 -2.20 3.56 -0.15
CA ILE A 45 -2.25 4.07 1.22
C ILE A 45 -0.84 3.99 1.80
N ASP A 46 -0.22 5.15 1.99
CA ASP A 46 1.09 5.29 2.61
C ASP A 46 0.95 5.39 4.13
N ASP A 47 1.27 4.30 4.82
CA ASP A 47 1.40 4.22 6.28
C ASP A 47 2.82 3.78 6.70
N SER A 48 3.83 4.24 5.94
CA SER A 48 5.20 3.77 6.05
C SER A 48 6.02 4.40 7.18
N TYR A 49 5.45 5.31 7.97
CA TYR A 49 6.21 6.08 8.97
C TYR A 49 6.65 5.24 10.17
N ASN A 50 5.74 4.41 10.69
CA ASN A 50 6.02 3.52 11.81
C ASN A 50 5.08 2.32 11.79
N ALA A 51 5.51 1.23 12.43
CA ALA A 51 4.70 0.04 12.58
C ALA A 51 4.95 -0.65 13.92
N ASN A 52 3.84 -1.08 14.52
CA ASN A 52 3.73 -1.97 15.66
C ASN A 52 2.52 -2.88 15.42
N LEU A 53 2.35 -3.91 16.26
CA LEU A 53 1.30 -4.93 16.10
C LEU A 53 -0.10 -4.31 15.90
N GLU A 54 -0.54 -3.47 16.84
CA GLU A 54 -1.88 -2.88 16.83
C GLU A 54 -2.12 -1.98 15.61
N SER A 55 -1.16 -1.12 15.29
CA SER A 55 -1.28 -0.26 14.11
C SER A 55 -1.25 -1.08 12.80
N ALA A 56 -0.53 -2.20 12.75
CA ALA A 56 -0.49 -3.07 11.57
C ALA A 56 -1.81 -3.82 11.37
N LYS A 57 -2.40 -4.33 12.46
CA LYS A 57 -3.76 -4.91 12.44
C LYS A 57 -4.79 -3.86 12.01
N ALA A 58 -4.73 -2.65 12.57
CA ALA A 58 -5.63 -1.55 12.17
C ALA A 58 -5.48 -1.17 10.69
N ALA A 59 -4.25 -1.17 10.16
CA ALA A 59 -3.99 -0.94 8.75
C ALA A 59 -4.56 -2.05 7.86
N ALA A 60 -4.40 -3.33 8.24
CA ALA A 60 -5.01 -4.45 7.52
C ALA A 60 -6.55 -4.37 7.53
N GLN A 61 -7.15 -4.03 8.67
CA GLN A 61 -8.59 -3.83 8.80
C GLN A 61 -9.11 -2.64 7.97
N LEU A 62 -8.35 -1.55 7.91
CA LEU A 62 -8.66 -0.43 7.03
C LEU A 62 -8.62 -0.87 5.57
N LEU A 63 -7.57 -1.59 5.17
CA LEU A 63 -7.37 -2.07 3.82
C LEU A 63 -8.52 -3.01 3.38
N SER A 64 -9.00 -3.91 4.26
CA SER A 64 -10.09 -4.85 3.93
C SER A 64 -11.41 -4.17 3.56
N ASN A 65 -11.61 -2.91 3.96
CA ASN A 65 -12.82 -2.14 3.63
C ASN A 65 -12.81 -1.55 2.22
N TYR A 66 -11.68 -1.62 1.50
CA TYR A 66 -11.59 -1.15 0.13
C TYR A 66 -12.07 -2.22 -0.86
N PRO A 67 -12.80 -1.81 -1.92
CA PRO A 67 -13.25 -2.75 -2.94
C PRO A 67 -12.09 -3.25 -3.81
N GLY A 68 -12.33 -4.36 -4.51
CA GLY A 68 -11.39 -4.94 -5.45
C GLY A 68 -10.23 -5.67 -4.77
N LYS A 69 -9.08 -5.75 -5.43
CA LYS A 69 -7.96 -6.53 -4.90
C LYS A 69 -7.23 -5.73 -3.82
N GLN A 70 -7.16 -6.29 -2.62
CA GLN A 70 -6.41 -5.71 -1.51
C GLN A 70 -5.01 -6.34 -1.38
N ILE A 71 -3.99 -5.49 -1.38
CA ILE A 71 -2.58 -5.86 -1.30
C ILE A 71 -1.97 -5.17 -0.08
N LEU A 72 -1.57 -5.95 0.92
CA LEU A 72 -0.78 -5.48 2.05
C LEU A 72 0.71 -5.67 1.74
N ILE A 73 1.49 -4.62 1.88
CA ILE A 73 2.95 -4.67 1.80
C ILE A 73 3.53 -4.30 3.15
N LEU A 74 4.13 -5.27 3.84
CA LEU A 74 4.59 -5.16 5.21
C LEU A 74 6.12 -5.23 5.30
N GLY A 75 6.75 -4.17 5.80
CA GLY A 75 8.13 -4.19 6.24
C GLY A 75 8.26 -4.58 7.72
N ASP A 76 9.49 -4.82 8.16
CA ASP A 76 9.76 -5.13 9.58
C ASP A 76 9.22 -4.03 10.52
N MET A 77 8.51 -4.46 11.55
CA MET A 77 8.10 -3.65 12.69
C MET A 77 9.26 -3.53 13.70
N GLY A 78 9.44 -2.35 14.30
CA GLY A 78 10.62 -2.02 15.12
C GLY A 78 10.36 -2.16 16.62
N GLU A 79 11.45 -2.30 17.39
CA GLU A 79 11.46 -2.22 18.88
C GLU A 79 10.57 -3.25 19.60
N LEU A 80 10.40 -4.44 19.02
CA LEU A 80 9.46 -5.46 19.53
C LEU A 80 10.07 -6.50 20.50
N GLY A 81 11.38 -6.46 20.74
CA GLY A 81 12.05 -7.40 21.66
C GLY A 81 11.99 -8.87 21.21
N SER A 82 11.89 -9.80 22.16
CA SER A 82 11.87 -11.25 21.91
C SER A 82 10.65 -11.71 21.10
N GLU A 83 9.53 -11.01 21.25
CA GLU A 83 8.24 -11.38 20.65
C GLU A 83 8.10 -10.86 19.22
N ALA A 84 9.14 -10.22 18.67
CA ALA A 84 9.11 -9.61 17.35
C ALA A 84 8.56 -10.56 16.29
N ARG A 85 9.01 -11.84 16.29
CA ARG A 85 8.53 -12.83 15.33
C ARG A 85 7.04 -13.14 15.50
N SER A 86 6.60 -13.37 16.73
CA SER A 86 5.19 -13.69 17.04
C SER A 86 4.26 -12.55 16.64
N TYR A 87 4.66 -11.29 16.86
CA TYR A 87 3.85 -10.16 16.42
C TYR A 87 3.72 -10.05 14.91
N HIS A 88 4.74 -10.41 14.13
CA HIS A 88 4.59 -10.45 12.67
C HIS A 88 3.68 -11.62 12.24
N GLN A 89 3.76 -12.77 12.91
CA GLN A 89 2.83 -13.88 12.67
C GLN A 89 1.38 -13.47 12.91
N GLU A 90 1.09 -12.81 14.03
CA GLU A 90 -0.25 -12.31 14.35
C GLU A 90 -0.80 -11.33 13.31
N VAL A 91 0.05 -10.50 12.69
CA VAL A 91 -0.37 -9.64 11.58
C VAL A 91 -0.75 -10.47 10.35
N GLY A 92 0.03 -11.51 10.05
CA GLY A 92 -0.26 -12.46 8.97
C GLY A 92 -1.58 -13.21 9.19
N GLU A 93 -1.78 -13.75 10.39
CA GLU A 93 -3.04 -14.43 10.80
C GLU A 93 -4.24 -13.52 10.65
N PHE A 94 -4.12 -12.29 11.15
CA PHE A 94 -5.20 -11.31 11.10
C PHE A 94 -5.52 -10.88 9.67
N ALA A 95 -4.50 -10.63 8.85
CA ALA A 95 -4.67 -10.34 7.42
C ALA A 95 -5.36 -11.49 6.67
N LYS A 96 -5.04 -12.74 7.02
CA LYS A 96 -5.70 -13.92 6.47
C LYS A 96 -7.15 -14.05 6.94
N HIS A 97 -7.42 -13.81 8.23
CA HIS A 97 -8.78 -13.80 8.77
C HIS A 97 -9.68 -12.76 8.06
N LEU A 98 -9.11 -11.63 7.67
CA LEU A 98 -9.78 -10.59 6.88
C LEU A 98 -9.93 -10.94 5.39
N GLN A 99 -9.41 -12.09 4.94
CA GLN A 99 -9.44 -12.56 3.55
C GLN A 99 -8.84 -11.53 2.58
N LEU A 100 -7.76 -10.88 2.99
CA LEU A 100 -7.01 -10.06 2.04
C LEU A 100 -6.52 -10.92 0.87
N HIS A 101 -6.35 -10.32 -0.30
CA HIS A 101 -5.97 -11.10 -1.48
C HIS A 101 -4.46 -11.33 -1.54
N THR A 102 -3.67 -10.40 -1.01
CA THR A 102 -2.21 -10.47 -1.13
C THR A 102 -1.49 -9.88 0.07
N LEU A 103 -0.47 -10.60 0.57
CA LEU A 103 0.49 -10.11 1.56
C LEU A 103 1.92 -10.28 1.03
N LEU A 104 2.59 -9.17 0.77
CA LEU A 104 4.01 -9.14 0.40
C LEU A 104 4.82 -8.61 1.60
N SER A 105 5.95 -9.24 1.93
CA SER A 105 6.81 -8.74 3.02
C SER A 105 8.23 -8.39 2.57
N LEU A 106 8.84 -7.43 3.26
CA LEU A 106 10.22 -6.99 3.04
C LEU A 106 10.96 -6.84 4.37
N GLY A 107 11.89 -7.75 4.63
CA GLY A 107 12.66 -7.78 5.87
C GLY A 107 12.55 -9.10 6.64
N VAL A 108 13.52 -9.32 7.53
CA VAL A 108 13.76 -10.63 8.14
C VAL A 108 12.61 -11.07 9.03
N LEU A 109 12.02 -10.14 9.79
CA LEU A 109 10.96 -10.47 10.76
C LEU A 109 9.60 -10.57 10.07
N SER A 110 9.33 -9.67 9.13
CA SER A 110 8.09 -9.61 8.35
C SER A 110 7.87 -10.81 7.45
N GLN A 111 8.92 -11.58 7.13
CA GLN A 111 8.78 -12.92 6.53
C GLN A 111 7.78 -13.79 7.28
N SER A 112 7.78 -13.75 8.61
CA SER A 112 6.89 -14.60 9.41
C SER A 112 5.41 -14.26 9.21
N ALA A 113 5.08 -13.03 8.80
CA ALA A 113 3.72 -12.65 8.41
C ALA A 113 3.32 -13.30 7.08
N SER A 114 4.20 -13.26 6.08
CA SER A 114 3.98 -13.93 4.79
C SER A 114 3.84 -15.45 4.93
N ASP A 115 4.69 -16.06 5.75
CA ASP A 115 4.69 -17.51 5.97
C ASP A 115 3.36 -17.97 6.55
N ILE A 116 2.86 -17.31 7.60
CA ILE A 116 1.58 -17.66 8.22
C ILE A 116 0.39 -17.35 7.32
N PHE A 117 0.40 -16.20 6.64
CA PHE A 117 -0.65 -15.87 5.67
C PHE A 117 -0.75 -16.95 4.58
N ALA A 118 0.39 -17.55 4.19
CA ALA A 118 0.45 -18.58 3.15
C ALA A 118 0.06 -20.00 3.62
N GLN A 119 -0.08 -20.24 4.93
CA GLN A 119 -0.45 -21.56 5.43
C GLN A 119 -1.86 -21.92 4.95
N ASP A 120 -2.13 -23.19 4.64
CA ASP A 120 -3.46 -23.67 4.23
C ASP A 120 -4.14 -22.84 3.11
N ASN A 121 -3.33 -22.27 2.20
CA ASN A 121 -3.79 -21.33 1.16
C ASN A 121 -4.95 -21.90 0.33
N ASP A 122 -6.02 -21.11 0.24
CA ASP A 122 -7.03 -21.26 -0.80
C ASP A 122 -6.53 -20.72 -2.15
N LYS A 123 -7.12 -21.15 -3.27
CA LYS A 123 -6.62 -20.86 -4.64
C LYS A 123 -6.48 -19.37 -5.01
N ASN A 124 -7.01 -18.45 -4.21
CA ASN A 124 -7.09 -17.02 -4.53
C ASN A 124 -6.18 -16.12 -3.66
N GLU A 125 -5.48 -16.68 -2.67
CA GLU A 125 -4.57 -15.94 -1.78
C GLU A 125 -3.14 -15.97 -2.34
N GLN A 126 -2.45 -14.82 -2.34
CA GLN A 126 -1.05 -14.72 -2.77
C GLN A 126 -0.17 -14.17 -1.65
N SER A 127 0.92 -14.84 -1.33
CA SER A 127 1.88 -14.35 -0.34
C SER A 127 3.30 -14.65 -0.76
N GLN A 128 4.19 -13.70 -0.54
CA GLN A 128 5.62 -13.85 -0.82
C GLN A 128 6.47 -12.90 0.04
N HIS A 129 7.60 -13.42 0.51
CA HIS A 129 8.62 -12.66 1.20
C HIS A 129 9.77 -12.27 0.26
N PHE A 130 10.37 -11.11 0.50
CA PHE A 130 11.52 -10.60 -0.23
C PHE A 130 12.61 -10.09 0.71
N ASN A 131 13.86 -10.38 0.37
CA ASN A 131 15.04 -9.83 1.05
C ASN A 131 15.47 -8.48 0.48
N GLN A 132 15.10 -8.18 -0.77
CA GLN A 132 15.49 -6.97 -1.47
C GLN A 132 14.28 -6.25 -2.04
N ARG A 133 14.30 -4.91 -1.92
CA ARG A 133 13.23 -4.05 -2.44
C ARG A 133 13.06 -4.19 -3.96
N SER A 134 14.15 -4.35 -4.70
CA SER A 134 14.12 -4.54 -6.16
C SER A 134 13.31 -5.76 -6.57
N ASP A 135 13.45 -6.87 -5.83
CA ASP A 135 12.75 -8.12 -6.13
C ASP A 135 11.26 -8.01 -5.80
N LEU A 136 10.95 -7.39 -4.65
CA LEU A 136 9.57 -7.07 -4.28
C LEU A 136 8.91 -6.22 -5.37
N MET A 137 9.59 -5.16 -5.81
CA MET A 137 9.07 -4.26 -6.83
C MET A 137 8.90 -4.99 -8.16
N ALA A 138 9.88 -5.76 -8.62
CA ALA A 138 9.76 -6.53 -9.86
C ALA A 138 8.54 -7.46 -9.83
N HIS A 139 8.33 -8.16 -8.72
CA HIS A 139 7.17 -9.03 -8.52
C HIS A 139 5.85 -8.25 -8.51
N LEU A 140 5.75 -7.20 -7.69
CA LEU A 140 4.56 -6.36 -7.57
C LEU A 140 4.16 -5.76 -8.93
N LEU A 141 5.12 -5.19 -9.65
CA LEU A 141 4.86 -4.55 -10.94
C LEU A 141 4.40 -5.57 -11.99
N ASN A 142 4.96 -6.79 -11.98
CA ASN A 142 4.49 -7.87 -12.85
C ASN A 142 3.04 -8.25 -12.51
N MET A 143 2.74 -8.43 -11.22
CA MET A 143 1.40 -8.75 -10.74
C MET A 143 0.38 -7.67 -11.15
N LEU A 144 0.70 -6.39 -10.90
CA LEU A 144 -0.15 -5.26 -11.28
C LEU A 144 -0.36 -5.21 -12.80
N SER A 145 0.69 -5.36 -13.60
CA SER A 145 0.59 -5.33 -15.07
C SER A 145 -0.34 -6.42 -15.60
N ARG A 146 -0.25 -7.63 -15.06
CA ARG A 146 -1.12 -8.76 -15.43
C ARG A 146 -2.57 -8.49 -15.04
N GLN A 147 -2.79 -7.93 -13.85
CA GLN A 147 -4.12 -7.65 -13.36
C GLN A 147 -4.82 -6.52 -14.14
N LEU A 148 -4.09 -5.43 -14.39
CA LEU A 148 -4.60 -4.33 -15.23
C LEU A 148 -4.97 -4.83 -16.63
N SER A 149 -4.16 -5.74 -17.20
CA SER A 149 -4.45 -6.33 -18.51
C SER A 149 -5.67 -7.28 -18.51
N ALA A 150 -5.99 -7.90 -17.37
CA ALA A 150 -7.08 -8.86 -17.25
C ALA A 150 -8.46 -8.22 -17.05
N GLY A 151 -8.54 -6.95 -16.63
CA GLY A 151 -9.80 -6.21 -16.52
C GLY A 151 -9.83 -5.17 -15.41
N GLN A 152 -10.94 -4.42 -15.35
CA GLN A 152 -11.19 -3.32 -14.42
C GLN A 152 -11.62 -3.83 -13.03
N GLN A 153 -10.68 -4.34 -12.24
CA GLN A 153 -10.89 -4.50 -10.81
C GLN A 153 -10.09 -3.42 -10.10
N ASP A 154 -10.76 -2.60 -9.29
CA ASP A 154 -10.06 -1.62 -8.45
C ASP A 154 -9.00 -2.32 -7.58
N ILE A 155 -7.91 -1.60 -7.28
CA ILE A 155 -6.81 -2.13 -6.49
C ILE A 155 -6.59 -1.21 -5.30
N ALA A 156 -6.50 -1.79 -4.11
CA ALA A 156 -6.06 -1.09 -2.91
C ALA A 156 -4.73 -1.68 -2.45
N ILE A 157 -3.72 -0.83 -2.31
CA ILE A 157 -2.39 -1.19 -1.84
C ILE A 157 -2.14 -0.41 -0.57
N LEU A 158 -1.79 -1.09 0.52
CA LEU A 158 -1.33 -0.45 1.75
C LEU A 158 0.12 -0.81 2.01
N VAL A 159 0.95 0.20 2.22
CA VAL A 159 2.37 0.03 2.55
C VAL A 159 2.61 0.44 3.98
N LYS A 160 3.19 -0.46 4.78
CA LYS A 160 3.47 -0.23 6.20
C LYS A 160 4.78 -0.85 6.62
N GLY A 161 5.49 -0.20 7.53
CA GLY A 161 6.71 -0.72 8.15
C GLY A 161 7.25 0.23 9.20
N SER A 162 8.26 -0.21 9.95
CA SER A 162 9.00 0.69 10.83
C SER A 162 9.76 1.75 10.03
N ARG A 163 10.16 2.82 10.69
CA ARG A 163 11.01 3.87 10.09
C ARG A 163 12.32 3.32 9.51
N SER A 164 12.92 2.32 10.16
CA SER A 164 14.15 1.66 9.71
C SER A 164 13.94 0.71 8.52
N ALA A 165 12.71 0.29 8.25
CA ALA A 165 12.40 -0.54 7.08
C ALA A 165 12.34 0.28 5.77
N HIS A 166 12.27 1.62 5.86
CA HIS A 166 12.30 2.54 4.73
C HIS A 166 11.25 2.25 3.65
N MET A 167 10.04 1.87 4.09
CA MET A 167 8.95 1.46 3.20
C MET A 167 8.39 2.63 2.35
N GLU A 168 8.72 3.88 2.69
CA GLU A 168 8.41 5.06 1.87
C GLU A 168 9.02 4.98 0.46
N HIS A 169 10.11 4.21 0.29
CA HIS A 169 10.71 3.99 -1.01
C HIS A 169 9.86 3.07 -1.90
N VAL A 170 9.18 2.08 -1.31
CA VAL A 170 8.21 1.24 -2.03
C VAL A 170 7.07 2.11 -2.56
N VAL A 171 6.52 2.97 -1.70
CA VAL A 171 5.47 3.95 -2.07
C VAL A 171 5.93 4.83 -3.23
N ALA A 172 7.12 5.43 -3.11
CA ALA A 172 7.65 6.33 -4.14
C ALA A 172 7.90 5.61 -5.48
N GLU A 173 8.36 4.35 -5.46
CA GLU A 173 8.58 3.57 -6.67
C GLU A 173 7.28 3.14 -7.34
N ILE A 174 6.23 2.80 -6.58
CA ILE A 174 4.89 2.53 -7.12
C ILE A 174 4.35 3.76 -7.86
N ILE A 175 4.40 4.94 -7.22
CA ILE A 175 3.93 6.20 -7.81
C ILE A 175 4.67 6.49 -9.12
N LYS A 176 6.02 6.46 -9.07
CA LYS A 176 6.86 6.69 -10.26
C LYS A 176 6.57 5.70 -11.39
N TRP A 177 6.26 4.45 -11.07
CA TRP A 177 5.92 3.46 -12.08
C TRP A 177 4.62 3.81 -12.79
N PHE A 178 3.55 4.17 -12.05
CA PHE A 178 2.29 4.60 -12.67
C PHE A 178 2.44 5.87 -13.51
N GLU A 179 3.23 6.85 -13.04
CA GLU A 179 3.53 8.06 -13.83
C GLU A 179 4.20 7.73 -15.17
N LYS A 180 5.24 6.88 -15.14
CA LYS A 180 5.96 6.44 -16.35
C LYS A 180 5.06 5.64 -17.28
N MET A 181 4.29 4.69 -16.73
CA MET A 181 3.38 3.85 -17.49
C MET A 181 2.37 4.71 -18.25
N ASN A 182 1.73 5.66 -17.56
CA ASN A 182 0.75 6.56 -18.17
C ASN A 182 1.38 7.51 -19.21
N ALA A 183 2.62 7.98 -19.00
CA ALA A 183 3.34 8.81 -19.97
C ALA A 183 3.59 8.06 -21.28
N VAL A 184 4.04 6.80 -21.21
CA VAL A 184 4.26 5.95 -22.38
C VAL A 184 2.95 5.66 -23.12
N GLN A 185 1.87 5.39 -22.37
CA GLN A 185 0.54 5.17 -22.96
C GLN A 185 0.02 6.42 -23.69
N GLY A 186 0.22 7.62 -23.13
CA GLY A 186 -0.14 8.88 -23.77
C GLY A 186 0.60 9.13 -25.09
N ILE A 187 1.91 8.86 -25.14
CA ILE A 187 2.70 8.99 -26.37
C ILE A 187 2.19 8.05 -27.47
N ASN A 188 1.87 6.80 -27.12
CA ASN A 188 1.38 5.83 -28.09
C ASN A 188 0.01 6.21 -28.67
N GLN A 189 -0.90 6.75 -27.84
CA GLN A 189 -2.20 7.23 -28.31
C GLN A 189 -2.08 8.39 -29.31
N VAL A 190 -1.18 9.34 -29.06
CA VAL A 190 -0.92 10.46 -29.98
C VAL A 190 -0.36 9.96 -31.32
N ASN A 191 0.60 9.04 -31.28
CA ASN A 191 1.20 8.49 -32.50
C ASN A 191 0.19 7.67 -33.33
N GLU A 192 -0.70 6.91 -32.69
CA GLU A 192 -1.78 6.20 -33.38
C GLU A 192 -2.79 7.15 -34.03
N HIS A 193 -3.07 8.29 -33.41
CA HIS A 193 -3.98 9.30 -33.97
C HIS A 193 -3.37 9.99 -35.20
N LEU A 194 -2.11 10.43 -35.12
CA LEU A 194 -1.39 11.04 -36.25
C LEU A 194 -1.22 10.08 -37.45
N SER A 195 -1.03 8.78 -37.19
CA SER A 195 -0.92 7.78 -38.26
C SER A 195 -2.24 7.56 -39.00
N LYS A 196 -3.39 7.74 -38.32
CA LYS A 196 -4.72 7.65 -38.92
C LYS A 196 -5.12 8.90 -39.69
N GLU A 197 -4.62 10.08 -39.31
CA GLU A 197 -4.86 11.33 -40.04
C GLU A 197 -3.96 11.50 -41.27
N GLY A 198 -2.74 10.95 -41.25
CA GLY A 198 -1.81 10.99 -42.40
C GLY A 198 -2.09 10.00 -43.53
N THR A 199 -3.16 9.19 -43.42
CA THR A 199 -3.59 8.22 -44.44
C THR A 199 -4.95 8.57 -45.08
N ALA A 200 -5.48 9.77 -44.81
CA ALA A 200 -6.69 10.32 -45.42
C ALA A 200 -6.37 11.30 -46.57
#